data_AF-A0A7J6TI27-F1
#
_entry.id   AF-A0A7J6TI27-F1
#
_cell.length_a   1.000
_cell.length_b   1.000
_cell.length_c   1.000
_cell.angle_alpha   90.00
_cell.angle_beta   90.00
_cell.angle_gamma   90.00
#
_symmetry.space_group_name_H-M   'P 1'
#
loop_
_entity.id
_entity.type
_entity.pdbx_description
1 polymer ?
#
loop_
_entity_poly.entity_id
_entity_poly.type
_entity_poly.pdbx_seq_one_letter_code
_entity_poly.pdbx_strand_id
1 'polypeptide(L)'
;CTLILTEGDSAKALAVAGLGVIGRDKYGVFPLRGKVLNVREASYKQTVDNKEIQAILKIIGLEPRKAYDGVKGLRYGSIMVMTDQDLDGSHIKGLLINLVHHWWPGLLQTRGFMKEFVTPIVKCVKGRR
;
A
#
# COMPACT_ATOMS: atom_id res chain seq x y z
N CYS A 1 10.45 9.16 2.14
CA CYS A 1 9.03 9.25 2.56
C CYS A 1 8.34 7.90 2.38
N THR A 2 7.27 7.64 3.13
CA THR A 2 6.45 6.42 3.10
C THR A 2 5.04 6.75 2.61
N LEU A 3 4.50 5.99 1.68
CA LEU A 3 3.11 6.09 1.24
C LEU A 3 2.28 5.02 1.96
N ILE A 4 1.24 5.44 2.66
CA ILE A 4 0.29 4.55 3.34
C ILE A 4 -0.87 4.28 2.37
N LEU A 5 -1.03 3.02 1.97
CA LEU A 5 -2.18 2.54 1.21
C LEU A 5 -3.22 2.00 2.18
N THR A 6 -4.41 2.59 2.19
CA THR A 6 -5.47 2.25 3.15
C THR A 6 -6.62 1.49 2.50
N GLU A 7 -7.20 0.53 3.21
CA GLU A 7 -8.45 -0.12 2.78
C GLU A 7 -9.65 0.82 3.03
N GLY A 8 -10.12 1.48 1.97
CA GLY A 8 -11.26 2.38 2.04
C GLY A 8 -10.99 3.70 2.79
N ASP A 9 -12.05 4.50 2.93
CA ASP A 9 -12.01 5.81 3.58
C ASP A 9 -12.00 5.72 5.12
N SER A 10 -12.47 4.60 5.69
CA SER A 10 -12.42 4.32 7.13
C SER A 10 -10.97 4.26 7.63
N ALA A 11 -10.15 3.41 7.01
CA ALA A 11 -8.74 3.28 7.35
C ALA A 11 -7.95 4.56 7.03
N LYS A 12 -8.33 5.30 5.98
CA LYS A 12 -7.77 6.62 5.67
C LYS A 12 -7.97 7.62 6.79
N ALA A 13 -9.16 7.69 7.38
CA ALA A 13 -9.42 8.62 8.49
C ALA A 13 -8.47 8.36 9.67
N LEU A 14 -8.24 7.08 10.00
CA LEU A 14 -7.30 6.68 11.04
C LEU A 14 -5.84 7.05 10.66
N ALA A 15 -5.43 6.79 9.42
CA ALA A 15 -4.10 7.15 8.94
C ALA A 15 -3.85 8.67 8.97
N VAL A 16 -4.82 9.47 8.52
CA VAL A 16 -4.74 10.95 8.54
C VAL A 16 -4.70 11.49 9.95
N ALA A 17 -5.46 10.91 10.89
CA ALA A 17 -5.36 11.27 12.30
C ALA A 17 -3.94 10.95 12.85
N GLY A 18 -3.38 9.80 12.48
CA GLY A 18 -2.01 9.42 12.81
C GLY A 18 -0.95 10.40 12.29
N LEU A 19 -1.17 11.01 11.10
CA LEU A 19 -0.29 12.05 10.55
C LEU A 19 -0.18 13.28 11.46
N GLY A 20 -1.21 13.58 12.27
CA GLY A 20 -1.16 14.66 13.25
C GLY A 20 -0.12 14.43 14.36
N VAL A 21 0.25 13.17 14.59
CA VAL A 21 1.23 12.76 15.60
C VAL A 21 2.64 12.63 15.01
N ILE A 22 2.75 11.97 13.84
CA ILE A 22 4.05 11.63 13.24
C ILE A 22 4.56 12.67 12.23
N GLY A 23 3.75 13.66 11.88
CA GLY A 23 4.04 14.69 10.89
C GLY A 23 3.74 14.29 9.44
N ARG A 24 3.64 15.30 8.56
CA ARG A 24 3.28 15.14 7.14
C ARG A 24 4.49 15.09 6.20
N ASP A 25 5.68 15.45 6.66
CA ASP A 25 6.86 15.57 5.81
C ASP A 25 7.31 14.21 5.25
N LYS A 26 7.14 13.15 6.05
CA LYS A 26 7.64 11.81 5.73
C LYS A 26 6.55 10.83 5.31
N TYR A 27 5.28 11.18 5.43
CA TYR A 27 4.15 10.24 5.28
C TYR A 27 3.04 10.82 4.41
N GLY A 28 2.64 10.06 3.37
CA GLY A 28 1.45 10.32 2.56
C GLY A 28 0.40 9.23 2.76
N VAL A 29 -0.86 9.52 2.45
CA VAL A 29 -1.98 8.56 2.59
C VAL A 29 -2.76 8.51 1.28
N PHE A 30 -3.08 7.31 0.80
CA PHE A 30 -3.91 7.08 -0.38
C PHE A 30 -4.89 5.93 -0.14
N PRO A 31 -6.22 6.17 -0.25
CA PRO A 31 -7.22 5.13 -0.07
C PRO A 31 -7.38 4.26 -1.32
N LEU A 32 -7.39 2.95 -1.12
CA LEU A 32 -7.84 1.97 -2.11
C LEU A 32 -9.36 1.91 -2.07
N ARG A 33 -9.97 1.83 -3.24
CA ARG A 33 -11.42 1.72 -3.42
C ARG A 33 -11.93 0.31 -3.19
N GLY A 34 -11.06 -0.69 -3.25
CA GLY A 34 -11.40 -2.09 -3.03
C GLY A 34 -10.24 -3.02 -3.36
N LYS A 35 -10.56 -4.23 -3.80
CA LYS A 35 -9.57 -5.23 -4.22
C LYS A 35 -8.82 -4.74 -5.46
N VAL A 36 -7.49 -4.69 -5.33
CA VAL A 36 -6.60 -4.31 -6.42
C VAL A 36 -6.70 -5.34 -7.55
N LEU A 37 -6.70 -4.88 -8.80
CA LEU A 37 -6.76 -5.77 -9.96
C LEU A 37 -5.58 -6.76 -9.94
N ASN A 38 -5.86 -8.06 -10.13
CA ASN A 38 -4.81 -9.07 -10.27
C ASN A 38 -4.08 -8.90 -11.60
N VAL A 39 -2.88 -8.33 -11.55
CA VAL A 39 -2.10 -8.00 -12.75
C VAL A 39 -1.53 -9.20 -13.51
N ARG A 40 -1.49 -10.39 -12.90
CA ARG A 40 -1.00 -11.61 -13.56
C ARG A 40 -2.06 -12.25 -14.46
N GLU A 41 -3.33 -12.03 -14.13
CA GLU A 41 -4.48 -12.56 -14.88
C GLU A 41 -5.09 -11.51 -15.81
N ALA A 42 -4.81 -10.23 -15.56
CA ALA A 42 -5.24 -9.13 -16.41
C ALA A 42 -4.32 -8.93 -17.62
N SER A 43 -4.89 -8.56 -18.76
CA SER A 43 -4.11 -8.08 -19.90
C SER A 43 -3.44 -6.75 -19.59
N TYR A 44 -2.30 -6.47 -20.23
CA TYR A 44 -1.56 -5.22 -20.06
C TYR A 44 -2.45 -3.97 -20.26
N LYS A 45 -3.35 -4.01 -21.25
CA LYS A 45 -4.31 -2.93 -21.50
C LYS A 45 -5.22 -2.68 -20.30
N GLN A 46 -5.80 -3.74 -19.73
CA GLN A 46 -6.65 -3.63 -18.54
C GLN A 46 -5.89 -3.04 -17.34
N THR A 47 -4.61 -3.38 -17.18
CA THR A 47 -3.81 -2.86 -16.08
C THR A 47 -3.43 -1.39 -16.27
N VAL A 48 -3.11 -0.99 -17.51
CA VAL A 48 -2.82 0.41 -17.84
C VAL A 48 -4.06 1.30 -17.75
N ASP A 49 -5.22 0.77 -18.14
CA ASP A 49 -6.49 1.49 -18.09
C ASP A 49 -7.08 1.56 -16.66
N ASN A 50 -6.57 0.75 -15.74
CA ASN A 50 -7.03 0.74 -14.35
C ASN A 50 -6.59 2.04 -13.63
N LYS A 51 -7.57 2.89 -13.31
CA LYS A 51 -7.37 4.20 -12.69
C LYS A 51 -6.67 4.13 -11.33
N GLU A 52 -6.92 3.07 -10.55
CA GLU A 52 -6.35 2.92 -9.22
C GLU A 52 -4.87 2.55 -9.28
N ILE A 53 -4.52 1.57 -10.12
CA ILE A 53 -3.12 1.22 -10.37
C ILE A 53 -2.38 2.45 -10.92
N GLN A 54 -2.94 3.14 -11.92
CA GLN A 54 -2.33 4.36 -12.47
C GLN A 54 -2.11 5.45 -11.41
N ALA A 55 -3.04 5.62 -10.47
CA ALA A 55 -2.87 6.56 -9.38
C ALA A 55 -1.71 6.16 -8.46
N ILE A 56 -1.64 4.89 -8.05
CA ILE A 56 -0.54 4.36 -7.22
C ILE A 56 0.81 4.57 -7.92
N LEU A 57 0.90 4.22 -9.21
CA LEU A 57 2.14 4.37 -9.98
C LEU A 57 2.59 5.83 -10.05
N LYS A 58 1.67 6.75 -10.35
CA LYS A 58 1.96 8.19 -10.43
C LYS A 58 2.40 8.77 -9.08
N ILE A 59 1.76 8.36 -7.98
CA ILE A 59 2.09 8.84 -6.64
C ILE A 59 3.49 8.38 -6.23
N ILE A 60 3.84 7.13 -6.50
CA ILE A 60 5.16 6.57 -6.13
C ILE A 60 6.24 7.01 -7.13
N GLY A 61 5.87 7.29 -8.38
CA GLY A 61 6.81 7.57 -9.47
C GLY A 61 7.32 6.30 -10.16
N LEU A 62 6.47 5.27 -10.24
CA LEU A 62 6.77 4.02 -10.92
C LEU A 62 6.32 4.05 -12.38
N GLU A 63 7.12 3.46 -13.26
CA GLU A 63 6.83 3.34 -14.68
C GLU A 63 6.69 1.85 -15.07
N PRO A 64 5.60 1.46 -15.75
CA PRO A 64 5.48 0.12 -16.31
C PRO A 64 6.68 -0.19 -17.22
N ARG A 65 7.25 -1.40 -17.11
CA ARG A 65 8.40 -1.92 -17.91
C ARG A 65 9.78 -1.35 -17.59
N LYS A 66 9.90 -0.39 -16.67
CA LYS A 66 11.20 0.04 -16.17
C LYS A 66 11.67 -0.90 -15.07
N ALA A 67 12.91 -1.37 -15.16
CA ALA A 67 13.53 -2.13 -14.08
C ALA A 67 14.00 -1.18 -12.98
N TYR A 68 13.81 -1.59 -11.72
CA TYR A 68 14.26 -0.85 -10.55
C TYR A 68 15.03 -1.78 -9.62
N ASP A 69 16.29 -1.44 -9.37
CA ASP A 69 17.18 -2.15 -8.44
C ASP A 69 17.20 -1.52 -7.04
N GLY A 70 16.35 -0.52 -6.83
CA GLY A 70 16.24 0.22 -5.58
C GLY A 70 15.26 1.38 -5.67
N VAL A 71 15.18 2.16 -4.60
CA VAL A 71 14.19 3.24 -4.43
C VAL A 71 14.66 4.61 -4.93
N LYS A 72 15.88 4.70 -5.48
CA LYS A 72 16.41 5.96 -5.99
C LYS A 72 15.58 6.43 -7.19
N GLY A 73 15.14 7.69 -7.15
CA GLY A 73 14.30 8.29 -8.20
C GLY A 73 12.79 8.11 -8.00
N LEU A 74 12.36 7.30 -7.01
CA LEU A 74 10.96 7.23 -6.61
C LEU A 74 10.59 8.41 -5.70
N ARG A 75 9.35 8.88 -5.79
CA ARG A 75 8.80 9.92 -4.89
C ARG A 75 8.66 9.40 -3.46
N TYR A 76 8.39 8.11 -3.31
CA TYR A 76 8.30 7.42 -2.02
C TYR A 76 9.27 6.24 -2.00
N GLY A 77 10.00 6.12 -0.90
CA GLY A 77 10.98 5.03 -0.69
C GLY A 77 10.39 3.80 0.01
N SER A 78 9.16 3.91 0.52
CA SER A 78 8.44 2.80 1.14
C SER A 78 6.95 2.91 0.86
N ILE A 79 6.30 1.77 0.75
CA ILE A 79 4.86 1.57 0.76
C ILE A 79 4.51 0.89 2.08
N MET A 80 3.53 1.41 2.80
CA MET A 80 2.96 0.82 3.99
C MET A 80 1.51 0.46 3.71
N VAL A 81 1.17 -0.81 3.88
CA VAL A 81 -0.18 -1.31 3.66
C VAL A 81 -0.93 -1.31 5.00
N MET A 82 -2.08 -0.65 5.04
CA MET A 82 -2.94 -0.52 6.21
C MET A 82 -4.35 -0.98 5.85
N THR A 83 -4.64 -2.23 6.16
CA THR A 83 -5.93 -2.87 5.93
C THR A 83 -6.54 -3.29 7.25
N ASP A 84 -7.81 -3.67 7.22
CA ASP A 84 -8.40 -4.34 8.38
C ASP A 84 -7.73 -5.71 8.61
N GLN A 85 -7.79 -6.18 9.85
CA GLN A 85 -7.17 -7.43 10.28
C GLN A 85 -8.13 -8.61 10.09
N ASP A 86 -8.59 -8.77 8.86
CA ASP A 86 -9.45 -9.84 8.41
C ASP A 86 -8.87 -10.55 7.16
N LEU A 87 -9.65 -11.48 6.61
CA LEU A 87 -9.25 -12.25 5.43
C LEU A 87 -9.21 -11.39 4.16
N ASP A 88 -10.09 -10.40 4.04
CA ASP A 88 -10.15 -9.51 2.88
C ASP A 88 -8.97 -8.52 2.86
N GLY A 89 -8.59 -7.97 4.02
CA GLY A 89 -7.39 -7.17 4.17
C GLY A 89 -6.13 -7.97 3.84
N SER A 90 -6.06 -9.23 4.26
CA SER A 90 -4.97 -10.14 3.88
C SER A 90 -4.92 -10.40 2.37
N HIS A 91 -6.07 -10.49 1.71
CA HIS A 91 -6.16 -10.61 0.26
C HIS A 91 -5.66 -9.34 -0.46
N ILE A 92 -6.05 -8.15 0.02
CA ILE A 92 -5.55 -6.87 -0.53
C ILE A 92 -4.04 -6.76 -0.42
N LYS A 93 -3.46 -7.15 0.74
CA LYS A 93 -1.99 -7.23 0.92
C LYS A 93 -1.36 -8.12 -0.15
N GLY A 94 -1.92 -9.32 -0.36
CA GLY A 94 -1.46 -10.26 -1.36
C GLY A 94 -1.49 -9.69 -2.78
N LEU A 95 -2.56 -8.98 -3.14
CA LEU A 95 -2.70 -8.35 -4.47
C LEU A 95 -1.69 -7.21 -4.68
N LEU A 96 -1.39 -6.42 -3.64
CA LEU A 96 -0.36 -5.38 -3.71
C LEU A 96 1.05 -5.97 -3.81
N ILE A 97 1.35 -7.01 -3.02
CA ILE A 97 2.61 -7.77 -3.15
C ILE A 97 2.74 -8.32 -4.56
N ASN A 98 1.66 -8.91 -5.08
CA ASN A 98 1.61 -9.47 -6.42
C ASN A 98 1.85 -8.41 -7.51
N LEU A 99 1.25 -7.23 -7.39
CA LEU A 99 1.47 -6.09 -8.27
C LEU A 99 2.95 -5.72 -8.35
N VAL A 100 3.59 -5.48 -7.20
CA VAL A 100 5.01 -5.11 -7.14
C VAL A 100 5.89 -6.26 -7.63
N HIS A 101 5.61 -7.50 -7.20
CA HIS A 101 6.40 -8.66 -7.58
C HIS A 101 6.35 -8.94 -9.09
N HIS A 102 5.19 -8.74 -9.72
CA HIS A 102 5.02 -9.03 -11.14
C HIS A 102 5.77 -8.04 -12.04
N TRP A 103 5.76 -6.74 -11.70
CA TRP A 103 6.37 -5.71 -12.54
C TRP A 103 7.78 -5.30 -12.09
N TRP A 104 8.05 -5.31 -10.79
CA TRP A 104 9.29 -4.80 -10.20
C TRP A 104 9.80 -5.71 -9.07
N PRO A 105 10.16 -6.97 -9.37
CA PRO A 105 10.64 -7.91 -8.36
C PRO A 105 11.87 -7.38 -7.59
N GLY A 106 12.73 -6.59 -8.22
CA GLY A 106 13.90 -5.95 -7.58
C GLY A 106 13.55 -5.01 -6.42
N LEU A 107 12.38 -4.36 -6.46
CA LEU A 107 11.96 -3.48 -5.36
C LEU A 107 11.62 -4.26 -4.09
N LEU A 108 11.13 -5.50 -4.21
CA LEU A 108 10.87 -6.35 -3.04
C LEU A 108 12.14 -6.84 -2.36
N GLN A 109 13.26 -6.89 -3.09
CA GLN A 109 14.57 -7.19 -2.50
C GLN A 109 15.11 -6.00 -1.69
N THR A 110 14.62 -4.78 -1.96
CA THR A 110 15.00 -3.60 -1.17
C THR A 110 14.35 -3.66 0.21
N ARG A 111 15.19 -3.80 1.23
CA ARG A 111 14.74 -3.90 2.63
C ARG A 111 13.88 -2.70 3.02
N GLY A 112 12.64 -2.97 3.43
CA GLY A 112 11.71 -1.94 3.88
C GLY A 112 11.01 -1.17 2.78
N PHE A 113 11.06 -1.63 1.51
CA PHE A 113 10.20 -1.08 0.47
C PHE A 113 8.73 -1.35 0.77
N MET A 114 8.37 -2.59 1.11
CA MET A 114 7.02 -2.95 1.58
C MET A 114 7.00 -3.08 3.10
N LYS A 115 6.02 -2.43 3.72
CA LYS A 115 5.75 -2.45 5.16
C LYS A 115 4.27 -2.74 5.38
N GLU A 116 3.96 -3.27 6.55
CA GLU A 116 2.60 -3.51 6.99
C GLU A 116 2.33 -2.71 8.27
N PHE A 117 1.14 -2.13 8.35
CA PHE A 117 0.61 -1.57 9.59
C PHE A 117 -0.46 -2.53 10.13
N VAL A 118 -0.20 -3.08 11.30
CA VAL A 118 -1.03 -4.11 11.95
C VAL A 118 -1.75 -3.50 13.15
N THR A 119 -3.04 -3.78 13.28
CA THR A 119 -3.87 -3.40 14.44
C THR A 119 -4.16 -4.64 15.31
N PRO A 120 -4.43 -4.48 16.62
CA PRO A 120 -4.83 -5.61 17.45
C PRO A 120 -6.21 -6.13 17.05
N ILE A 121 -6.38 -7.46 16.97
CA ILE A 121 -7.67 -8.11 16.65
C ILE A 121 -8.66 -7.98 17.82
N VAL A 122 -8.18 -8.18 19.05
CA VAL A 122 -8.99 -8.11 20.27
C VAL A 122 -8.29 -7.25 21.31
N LYS A 123 -9.08 -6.41 22.00
CA LYS A 123 -8.65 -5.66 23.18
C LYS A 123 -9.50 -6.05 24.37
N CYS A 124 -8.95 -6.86 25.28
CA CYS A 124 -9.59 -7.20 26.55
C CYS A 124 -9.26 -6.14 27.60
N VAL A 125 -10.28 -5.62 28.30
CA VAL A 125 -10.11 -4.67 29.40
C VAL A 125 -10.72 -5.26 30.66
N LYS A 126 -9.94 -5.29 31.75
CA LYS A 126 -10.46 -5.70 33.06
C LYS A 126 -11.44 -4.64 33.55
N GLY A 127 -12.69 -5.04 33.79
CA GLY A 127 -13.69 -4.17 34.41
C GLY A 127 -13.19 -3.66 35.77
N ARG A 128 -13.53 -2.42 36.11
CA ARG A 128 -13.32 -1.92 37.48
C ARG A 128 -14.30 -2.68 38.38
N ARG A 129 -13.77 -3.39 39.37
CA ARG A 129 -14.57 -3.89 40.50
C ARG A 129 -15.00 -2.72 41.36
#